data_AF-A0A9E5HS61-F1
#
_entry.id   AF-A0A9E5HS61-F1
#
_cell.length_a   1.000
_cell.length_b   1.000
_cell.length_c   1.000
_cell.angle_alpha   90.00
_cell.angle_beta   90.00
_cell.angle_gamma   90.00
#
_symmetry.space_group_name_H-M   'P 1'
#
loop_
_entity.id
_entity.type
_entity.pdbx_description
1 polymer ?
#
loop_
_entity_poly.entity_id
_entity_poly.type
_entity_poly.pdbx_seq_one_letter_code
_entity_poly.pdbx_strand_id
1 'polypeptide(L)'
;MKTVVNSWNEWDPLKHVIVGRADNCHIPPEEPALDAKVPEDSDMRGQWGRRPQETIDRANELLDNFASQLEKRGVRVDRPTPTDFSLPVTTPDFHTDSQFGCMPPRDVLLTVGSEILEATMSYRCRWFEYL
;
A
#
# COMPACT_ATOMS: atom_id res chain seq x y z
N MET A 1 -25.77 2.36 -1.42
CA MET A 1 -25.82 1.50 -0.21
C MET A 1 -24.92 2.11 0.86
N LYS A 2 -25.29 1.99 2.13
CA LYS A 2 -24.41 2.38 3.25
C LYS A 2 -23.28 1.35 3.36
N THR A 3 -22.03 1.80 3.45
CA THR A 3 -20.89 0.92 3.74
C THR A 3 -21.00 0.41 5.18
N VAL A 4 -20.75 -0.89 5.39
CA VAL A 4 -20.74 -1.54 6.70
C VAL A 4 -19.39 -2.21 6.89
N VAL A 5 -18.68 -1.82 7.95
CA VAL A 5 -17.47 -2.50 8.42
C VAL A 5 -17.90 -3.56 9.43
N ASN A 6 -17.57 -4.83 9.16
CA ASN A 6 -17.78 -5.94 10.09
C ASN A 6 -16.90 -7.14 9.67
N SER A 7 -15.74 -7.31 10.29
CA SER A 7 -14.83 -8.44 10.04
C SER A 7 -14.16 -8.91 11.32
N TRP A 8 -14.33 -10.19 11.68
CA TRP A 8 -13.79 -10.77 12.92
C TRP A 8 -12.71 -11.82 12.68
N ASN A 9 -12.61 -12.34 11.46
CA ASN A 9 -11.67 -13.38 11.08
C ASN A 9 -11.34 -13.27 9.59
N GLU A 10 -10.46 -14.14 9.12
CA GLU A 10 -9.89 -14.10 7.77
C GLU A 10 -10.52 -15.13 6.82
N TRP A 11 -11.63 -15.79 7.20
CA TRP A 11 -12.21 -16.90 6.42
C TRP A 11 -13.73 -16.87 6.21
N ASP A 12 -14.47 -16.05 6.95
CA ASP A 12 -15.89 -15.86 6.70
C ASP A 12 -16.14 -15.31 5.28
N PRO A 13 -17.33 -15.54 4.69
CA PRO A 13 -17.62 -15.10 3.33
C PRO A 13 -17.37 -13.60 3.11
N LEU A 14 -16.39 -13.28 2.26
CA LEU A 14 -15.99 -11.92 1.95
C LEU A 14 -17.09 -11.17 1.19
N LYS A 15 -17.40 -9.93 1.62
CA LYS A 15 -18.44 -9.08 1.00
C LYS A 15 -17.89 -7.78 0.42
N HIS A 16 -16.87 -7.21 1.04
CA HIS A 16 -16.27 -5.94 0.65
C HIS A 16 -14.78 -5.97 1.00
N VAL A 17 -13.93 -5.56 0.07
CA VAL A 17 -12.47 -5.52 0.24
C VAL A 17 -11.86 -4.30 -0.43
N ILE A 18 -10.68 -3.89 0.05
CA ILE A 18 -9.84 -2.87 -0.58
C ILE A 18 -8.71 -3.59 -1.31
N VAL A 19 -8.53 -3.31 -2.60
CA VAL A 19 -7.40 -3.81 -3.40
C VAL A 19 -6.53 -2.62 -3.79
N GLY A 20 -5.23 -2.69 -3.50
CA GLY A 20 -4.31 -1.58 -3.75
C GLY A 20 -4.06 -1.25 -5.22
N ARG A 21 -3.20 -0.27 -5.44
CA ARG A 21 -2.72 0.18 -6.75
C ARG A 21 -1.21 0.30 -6.77
N ALA A 22 -0.58 -0.04 -7.89
CA ALA A 22 0.86 0.13 -8.09
C ALA A 22 1.22 1.50 -8.68
N ASP A 23 0.21 2.30 -9.06
CA ASP A 23 0.35 3.64 -9.63
C ASP A 23 1.36 4.49 -8.86
N ASN A 24 2.39 4.95 -9.57
CA ASN A 24 3.43 5.83 -9.05
C ASN A 24 4.15 5.31 -7.79
N CYS A 25 4.11 4.01 -7.49
CA CYS A 25 4.85 3.48 -6.35
C CYS A 25 6.36 3.70 -6.48
N HIS A 26 7.01 3.91 -5.36
CA HIS A 26 8.44 4.20 -5.25
C HIS A 26 9.17 3.08 -4.51
N ILE A 27 10.43 2.92 -4.83
CA ILE A 27 11.40 2.23 -3.98
C ILE A 27 11.72 3.21 -2.84
N PRO A 28 11.39 2.87 -1.58
CA PRO A 28 11.54 3.78 -0.43
C PRO A 28 12.98 4.24 -0.26
N PRO A 29 13.29 5.51 0.03
CA PRO A 29 14.66 5.98 0.35
C PRO A 29 15.35 5.23 1.48
N GLU A 30 16.68 5.38 1.58
CA GLU A 30 17.50 4.71 2.61
C GLU A 30 17.08 5.12 4.01
N GLU A 31 16.80 4.14 4.86
CA GLU A 31 16.58 4.37 6.27
C GLU A 31 16.89 3.11 7.09
N PRO A 32 17.26 3.25 8.37
CA PRO A 32 17.62 2.11 9.21
C PRO A 32 16.56 1.00 9.28
N ALA A 33 15.26 1.37 9.20
CA ALA A 33 14.16 0.42 9.24
C ALA A 33 14.03 -0.42 7.96
N LEU A 34 14.49 0.11 6.82
CA LEU A 34 14.46 -0.55 5.52
C LEU A 34 15.74 -1.35 5.26
N ASP A 35 16.90 -0.77 5.55
CA ASP A 35 18.21 -1.37 5.23
C ASP A 35 18.40 -2.72 5.93
N ALA A 36 17.86 -2.85 7.14
CA ALA A 36 17.87 -4.10 7.90
C ALA A 36 17.09 -5.25 7.21
N LYS A 37 16.28 -4.96 6.19
CA LYS A 37 15.42 -5.92 5.49
C LYS A 37 15.81 -6.15 4.04
N VAL A 38 16.66 -5.30 3.46
CA VAL A 38 17.16 -5.49 2.10
C VAL A 38 18.38 -6.42 2.17
N PRO A 39 18.35 -7.60 1.53
CA PRO A 39 19.51 -8.48 1.47
C PRO A 39 20.76 -7.77 0.94
N GLU A 40 21.94 -8.12 1.44
CA GLU A 40 23.18 -7.44 1.03
C GLU A 40 23.47 -7.57 -0.47
N ASP A 41 23.01 -8.66 -1.08
CA ASP A 41 23.14 -9.04 -2.49
C ASP A 41 21.93 -8.66 -3.35
N SER A 42 20.98 -7.89 -2.80
CA SER A 42 19.79 -7.43 -3.52
C SER A 42 20.14 -6.44 -4.64
N ASP A 43 19.59 -6.68 -5.83
CA ASP A 43 19.69 -5.78 -6.98
C ASP A 43 19.02 -4.42 -6.72
N MET A 44 18.06 -4.36 -5.80
CA MET A 44 17.39 -3.12 -5.38
C MET A 44 18.25 -2.25 -4.46
N ARG A 45 19.36 -2.76 -3.93
CA ARG A 45 20.20 -1.99 -3.01
C ARG A 45 20.79 -0.77 -3.72
N GLY A 46 20.60 0.41 -3.14
CA GLY A 46 21.02 1.68 -3.74
C GLY A 46 20.11 2.19 -4.88
N GLN A 47 18.99 1.52 -5.16
CA GLN A 47 17.96 2.03 -6.05
C GLN A 47 16.86 2.70 -5.22
N TRP A 48 16.47 3.91 -5.62
CA TRP A 48 15.49 4.73 -4.90
C TRP A 48 14.61 5.46 -5.90
N GLY A 49 13.39 5.81 -5.51
CA GLY A 49 12.48 6.61 -6.34
C GLY A 49 11.48 5.77 -7.14
N ARG A 50 10.82 6.39 -8.12
CA ARG A 50 9.69 5.79 -8.84
C ARG A 50 10.08 4.48 -9.52
N ARG A 51 9.26 3.44 -9.37
CA ARG A 51 9.46 2.16 -10.05
C ARG A 51 9.37 2.32 -11.59
N PRO A 52 10.06 1.45 -12.37
CA PRO A 52 9.95 1.45 -13.82
C PRO A 52 8.50 1.30 -14.29
N GLN A 53 8.09 2.08 -15.29
CA GLN A 53 6.71 2.11 -15.78
C GLN A 53 6.19 0.71 -16.17
N GLU A 54 7.01 -0.08 -16.85
CA GLU A 54 6.66 -1.45 -17.26
C GLU A 54 6.27 -2.32 -16.06
N THR A 55 6.99 -2.19 -14.93
CA THR A 55 6.69 -2.96 -13.71
C THR A 55 5.40 -2.50 -13.03
N ILE A 56 5.13 -1.19 -13.07
CA ILE A 56 3.88 -0.60 -12.57
C ILE A 56 2.70 -1.10 -13.40
N ASP A 57 2.81 -1.04 -14.73
CA ASP A 57 1.75 -1.46 -15.65
C ASP A 57 1.41 -2.94 -15.47
N ARG A 58 2.44 -3.79 -15.39
CA ARG A 58 2.25 -5.23 -15.18
C ARG A 58 1.67 -5.55 -13.80
N ALA A 59 2.07 -4.83 -12.76
CA ALA A 59 1.48 -4.98 -11.43
C ALA A 59 0.01 -4.56 -11.41
N ASN A 60 -0.32 -3.45 -12.07
CA ASN A 60 -1.70 -2.98 -12.19
C ASN A 60 -2.57 -3.93 -13.02
N GLU A 61 -2.06 -4.52 -14.10
CA GLU A 61 -2.77 -5.57 -14.84
C GLU A 61 -3.16 -6.74 -13.92
N LEU A 62 -2.23 -7.21 -13.07
CA LEU A 62 -2.50 -8.29 -12.13
C LEU A 62 -3.50 -7.88 -11.03
N LEU A 63 -3.37 -6.68 -10.47
CA LEU A 63 -4.27 -6.15 -9.43
C LEU A 63 -5.69 -5.92 -9.97
N ASP A 64 -5.81 -5.41 -11.20
CA ASP A 64 -7.09 -5.17 -11.86
C ASP A 64 -7.78 -6.48 -12.24
N ASN A 65 -7.01 -7.46 -12.72
CA ASN A 65 -7.53 -8.81 -12.93
C ASN A 65 -8.02 -9.45 -11.63
N PHE A 66 -7.27 -9.31 -10.53
CA PHE A 66 -7.68 -9.81 -9.22
C PHE A 66 -8.96 -9.14 -8.71
N ALA A 67 -9.04 -7.81 -8.79
CA ALA A 67 -10.25 -7.05 -8.46
C ALA A 67 -11.45 -7.52 -9.29
N SER A 68 -11.30 -7.67 -10.61
CA SER A 68 -12.36 -8.16 -11.50
C SER A 68 -12.84 -9.57 -11.12
N GLN A 69 -11.94 -10.45 -10.69
CA GLN A 69 -12.31 -11.80 -10.23
C GLN A 69 -13.15 -11.78 -8.95
N LEU A 70 -12.89 -10.84 -8.04
CA LEU A 70 -13.66 -10.65 -6.81
C LEU A 70 -15.05 -10.07 -7.12
N GLU A 71 -15.12 -9.05 -7.98
CA GLU A 71 -16.37 -8.45 -8.42
C GLU A 71 -17.30 -9.46 -9.10
N LYS A 72 -16.75 -10.31 -9.98
CA LYS A 72 -17.51 -11.42 -10.62
C LYS A 72 -18.08 -12.42 -9.62
N ARG A 73 -17.52 -12.49 -8.40
CA ARG A 73 -18.00 -13.32 -7.30
C ARG A 73 -18.97 -12.57 -6.37
N GLY A 74 -19.37 -11.35 -6.73
CA GLY A 74 -20.30 -10.52 -5.95
C GLY A 74 -19.65 -9.78 -4.78
N VAL A 75 -18.31 -9.76 -4.70
CA VAL A 75 -17.58 -8.98 -3.68
C VAL A 75 -17.46 -7.55 -4.17
N ARG A 76 -17.83 -6.58 -3.32
CA ARG A 76 -17.55 -5.17 -3.60
C ARG A 76 -16.05 -4.91 -3.47
N VAL A 77 -15.44 -4.24 -4.45
CA VAL A 77 -14.03 -3.86 -4.41
C VAL A 77 -13.92 -2.34 -4.42
N ASP A 78 -13.28 -1.78 -3.39
CA ASP A 78 -12.83 -0.39 -3.41
C ASP A 78 -11.33 -0.36 -3.75
N ARG A 79 -10.88 0.69 -4.45
CA ARG A 79 -9.48 0.90 -4.83
C ARG A 79 -9.03 2.26 -4.28
N PRO A 80 -7.82 2.38 -3.69
CA PRO A 80 -7.32 3.66 -3.22
C PRO A 80 -7.10 4.64 -4.37
N THR A 81 -7.13 5.93 -4.07
CA THR A 81 -6.72 6.99 -4.99
C THR A 81 -5.23 7.26 -4.78
N PRO A 82 -4.36 7.02 -5.77
CA PRO A 82 -2.94 7.30 -5.63
C PRO A 82 -2.71 8.80 -5.40
N THR A 83 -1.78 9.13 -4.50
CA THR A 83 -1.26 10.49 -4.33
C THR A 83 0.06 10.64 -5.08
N ASP A 84 0.63 11.85 -5.06
CA ASP A 84 1.97 12.05 -5.60
C ASP A 84 3.03 11.57 -4.59
N PHE A 85 3.44 10.31 -4.74
CA PHE A 85 4.44 9.68 -3.88
C PHE A 85 5.86 10.21 -4.10
N SER A 86 6.09 11.06 -5.10
CA SER A 86 7.40 11.70 -5.31
C SER A 86 7.64 12.89 -4.37
N LEU A 87 6.59 13.36 -3.68
CA LEU A 87 6.71 14.49 -2.76
C LEU A 87 7.47 14.09 -1.49
N PRO A 88 8.47 14.89 -1.07
CA PRO A 88 9.21 14.64 0.15
C PRO A 88 8.35 14.91 1.38
N VAL A 89 8.68 14.25 2.48
CA VAL A 89 8.05 14.47 3.78
C VAL A 89 9.09 15.00 4.76
N THR A 90 8.79 16.12 5.40
CA THR A 90 9.61 16.69 6.47
C THR A 90 8.74 16.88 7.71
N THR A 91 9.17 16.27 8.81
CA THR A 91 8.63 16.49 10.16
C THR A 91 9.72 17.11 11.04
N PRO A 92 9.43 17.51 12.29
CA PRO A 92 10.48 17.94 13.21
C PRO A 92 11.57 16.89 13.47
N ASP A 93 11.25 15.60 13.32
CA ASP A 93 12.13 14.49 13.71
C ASP A 93 12.81 13.78 12.54
N PHE A 94 12.26 13.89 11.32
CA PHE A 94 12.82 13.21 10.15
C PHE A 94 12.51 13.90 8.82
N HIS A 95 13.29 13.49 7.81
CA HIS A 95 13.09 13.81 6.41
C HIS A 95 13.16 12.53 5.57
N THR A 96 12.36 12.47 4.50
CA THR A 96 12.45 11.44 3.45
C THR A 96 12.17 12.09 2.09
N ASP A 97 12.97 11.74 1.08
CA ASP A 97 12.92 12.36 -0.25
C ASP A 97 11.67 11.99 -1.05
N SER A 98 11.07 10.84 -0.74
CA SER A 98 9.84 10.36 -1.36
C SER A 98 9.05 9.46 -0.40
N GLN A 99 7.81 9.19 -0.78
CA GLN A 99 6.89 8.30 -0.09
C GLN A 99 6.86 6.92 -0.77
N PHE A 100 6.04 5.99 -0.28
CA PHE A 100 6.06 4.59 -0.76
C PHE A 100 5.06 4.29 -1.87
N GLY A 101 3.76 4.26 -1.56
CA GLY A 101 2.70 3.84 -2.47
C GLY A 101 1.45 3.42 -1.70
N CYS A 102 0.42 2.94 -2.39
CA CYS A 102 -0.84 2.48 -1.77
C CYS A 102 -1.21 1.03 -2.16
N MET A 103 -0.22 0.23 -2.56
CA MET A 103 -0.43 -1.15 -2.98
C MET A 103 -0.80 -2.11 -1.83
N PRO A 104 -0.20 -2.01 -0.62
CA PRO A 104 -0.52 -2.93 0.48
C PRO A 104 -1.44 -2.28 1.54
N PRO A 105 -2.75 -2.16 1.30
CA PRO A 105 -3.68 -1.55 2.27
C PRO A 105 -3.70 -2.30 3.62
N ARG A 106 -3.35 -3.59 3.61
CA ARG A 106 -3.27 -4.44 4.82
C ARG A 106 -2.22 -3.99 5.82
N ASP A 107 -1.16 -3.33 5.34
CA ASP A 107 -0.08 -2.88 6.21
C ASP A 107 -0.50 -1.67 7.05
N VAL A 108 -1.41 -0.84 6.51
CA VAL A 108 -1.84 0.43 7.12
C VAL A 108 -3.20 0.27 7.81
N LEU A 109 -4.10 -0.56 7.27
CA LEU A 109 -5.46 -0.70 7.77
C LEU A 109 -5.69 -2.06 8.42
N LEU A 110 -6.16 -2.05 9.66
CA LEU A 110 -6.62 -3.23 10.38
C LEU A 110 -8.11 -3.11 10.69
N THR A 111 -8.90 -4.10 10.25
CA THR A 111 -10.32 -4.19 10.60
C THR A 111 -10.53 -5.14 11.76
N VAL A 112 -11.16 -4.68 12.84
CA VAL A 112 -11.54 -5.51 14.01
C VAL A 112 -13.01 -5.26 14.35
N GLY A 113 -13.84 -6.25 14.06
CA GLY A 113 -15.29 -6.11 14.19
C GLY A 113 -15.79 -4.95 13.34
N SER A 114 -16.41 -3.95 13.96
CA SER A 114 -16.99 -2.78 13.29
C SER A 114 -16.04 -1.58 13.14
N GLU A 115 -14.76 -1.73 13.49
CA GLU A 115 -13.78 -0.65 13.47
C GLU A 115 -12.69 -0.90 12.42
N ILE A 116 -12.20 0.18 11.81
CA ILE A 116 -10.97 0.21 11.02
C ILE A 116 -9.98 1.07 11.79
N LEU A 117 -8.79 0.53 12.05
CA LEU A 117 -7.68 1.21 12.69
C LEU A 117 -6.59 1.51 11.66
N GLU A 118 -6.05 2.73 11.72
CA GLU A 118 -4.85 3.12 10.98
C GLU A 118 -3.62 2.80 11.83
N ALA A 119 -2.71 1.99 11.30
CA ALA A 119 -1.45 1.66 11.93
C ALA A 119 -0.51 2.88 11.91
N THR A 120 0.27 3.07 12.97
CA THR A 120 1.19 4.22 13.10
C THR A 120 2.38 4.18 12.14
N MET A 121 2.57 3.03 11.47
CA MET A 121 3.74 2.72 10.64
C MET A 121 5.08 2.90 11.38
N SER A 122 6.17 2.56 10.71
CA SER A 122 7.54 2.74 11.26
C SER A 122 8.54 3.21 10.21
N TYR A 123 8.18 3.15 8.93
CA TYR A 123 9.00 3.62 7.83
C TYR A 123 8.63 5.07 7.54
N ARG A 124 9.63 5.94 7.43
CA ARG A 124 9.41 7.38 7.21
C ARG A 124 8.65 7.65 5.91
N CYS A 125 8.94 6.87 4.87
CA CYS A 125 8.27 6.97 3.56
C CYS A 125 6.77 6.57 3.58
N ARG A 126 6.29 5.98 4.67
CA ARG A 126 4.89 5.53 4.84
C ARG A 126 4.08 6.42 5.78
N TRP A 127 4.65 7.56 6.19
CA TRP A 127 4.05 8.46 7.19
C TRP A 127 2.65 8.96 6.81
N PHE A 128 2.42 9.22 5.53
CA PHE A 128 1.14 9.69 4.99
C PHE A 128 0.42 8.65 4.13
N GLU A 129 0.73 7.36 4.30
CA GLU A 129 0.12 6.30 3.49
C GLU A 129 -1.39 6.10 3.77
N TYR A 130 -1.90 6.68 4.85
CA TYR A 130 -3.33 6.68 5.18
C TYR A 130 -4.17 7.65 4.32
N LEU A 131 -3.54 8.52 3.50
CA LEU A 131 -4.20 9.52 2.66
C LEU A 131 -4.81 8.94 1.37
#